data_AF-K1X3M9-F1
#
_entry.id   AF-K1X3M9-F1
#
_cell.length_a   1.000
_cell.length_b   1.000
_cell.length_c   1.000
_cell.angle_alpha   90.00
_cell.angle_beta   90.00
_cell.angle_gamma   90.00
#
_symmetry.space_group_name_H-M   'P 1'
#
loop_
_entity.id
_entity.type
_entity.pdbx_description
1 polymer ?
#
loop_
_entity_poly.entity_id
_entity_poly.type
_entity_poly.pdbx_seq_one_letter_code
_entity_poly.pdbx_strand_id
1 'polypeptide(L)'
;MTILNSLLYATNYKNPFLRTLVPSIATAFAIQAGVAVPSILTQSERFYDLSGSLTYLSVTALSLYLPTLRARAAAPLGALKPAFPSLLAAFTGTGGPNGLNWRQVVLSTAVSIWATRLGSYLFQRVIADGHDSRFDEIKKSPPKFFGAWMAQATWVSLCIMPILAVNSIPHTLLSTLPLLKVTDVLGFGLFIGGFAFEVAADRQKNAWVQAKKKKEHEEEFLTSGLWGKSRHPNYFGESTLWTGLAIASAGVLTSAVGLRGMHLSGTSGRLIGAGLCFVSPAFVTFLLLKVSGVPLSEKKYDKKYGDRKEYREWKENTPMFIPKL
;
A
#
# COMPACT_ATOMS: atom_id res chain seq x y z
N MET A 1 -17.19 28.99 -9.92
CA MET A 1 -16.32 28.25 -8.97
C MET A 1 -15.45 27.28 -9.77
N THR A 2 -14.18 27.09 -9.42
CA THR A 2 -13.32 26.09 -10.08
C THR A 2 -13.75 24.67 -9.69
N ILE A 3 -13.43 23.66 -10.52
CA ILE A 3 -13.68 22.23 -10.20
C ILE A 3 -13.09 21.87 -8.82
N LEU A 4 -11.88 22.36 -8.54
CA LEU A 4 -11.23 22.17 -7.24
C LEU A 4 -12.08 22.70 -6.08
N ASN A 5 -12.60 23.93 -6.18
CA ASN A 5 -13.42 24.52 -5.13
C ASN A 5 -14.73 23.74 -4.93
N SER A 6 -15.36 23.27 -6.01
CA SER A 6 -16.55 22.42 -5.93
C SER A 6 -16.26 21.10 -5.22
N LEU A 7 -15.15 20.44 -5.53
CA LEU A 7 -14.73 19.19 -4.86
C LEU A 7 -14.40 19.42 -3.37
N LEU A 8 -13.68 20.50 -3.05
CA LEU A 8 -13.37 20.84 -1.67
C LEU A 8 -14.65 21.14 -0.87
N TYR A 9 -15.63 21.82 -1.46
CA TYR A 9 -16.92 22.09 -0.84
C TYR A 9 -17.72 20.80 -0.63
N ALA A 10 -17.84 19.97 -1.68
CA ALA A 10 -18.59 18.70 -1.63
C ALA A 10 -18.06 17.72 -0.58
N THR A 11 -16.78 17.85 -0.21
CA THR A 11 -16.11 16.98 0.75
C THR A 11 -15.77 17.68 2.07
N ASN A 12 -16.44 18.79 2.37
CA ASN A 12 -16.23 19.55 3.61
C ASN A 12 -17.04 18.96 4.79
N TYR A 13 -16.71 17.73 5.20
CA TYR A 13 -17.38 17.03 6.30
C TYR A 13 -17.29 17.80 7.63
N LYS A 14 -18.26 17.59 8.54
CA LYS A 14 -18.20 18.21 9.89
C LYS A 14 -16.97 17.73 10.68
N ASN A 15 -16.65 16.44 10.59
CA ASN A 15 -15.45 15.86 11.20
C ASN A 15 -14.20 16.19 10.35
N PRO A 16 -13.20 16.94 10.87
CA PRO A 16 -11.98 17.28 10.15
C PRO A 16 -11.20 16.08 9.63
N PHE A 17 -11.19 14.96 10.36
CA PHE A 17 -10.55 13.72 9.94
C PHE A 17 -11.11 13.21 8.60
N LEU A 18 -12.44 13.27 8.44
CA LEU A 18 -13.12 12.82 7.22
C LEU A 18 -12.87 13.76 6.03
N ARG A 19 -12.53 15.04 6.25
CA ARG A 19 -12.20 16.00 5.17
C ARG A 19 -10.95 15.62 4.39
N THR A 20 -10.10 14.75 4.95
CA THR A 20 -8.89 14.25 4.31
C THR A 20 -9.04 12.78 3.92
N LEU A 21 -9.54 11.94 4.83
CA LEU A 21 -9.63 10.50 4.60
C LEU A 21 -10.55 10.16 3.43
N VAL A 22 -11.79 10.66 3.44
CA VAL A 22 -12.80 10.28 2.44
C VAL A 22 -12.42 10.73 1.02
N PRO A 23 -11.96 11.97 0.80
CA PRO A 23 -11.52 12.39 -0.54
C PRO A 23 -10.29 11.63 -1.04
N SER A 24 -9.40 11.21 -0.14
CA SER A 24 -8.24 10.39 -0.51
C SER A 24 -8.67 9.01 -1.00
N ILE A 25 -9.61 8.36 -0.31
CA ILE A 25 -10.22 7.11 -0.75
C ILE A 25 -10.99 7.31 -2.07
N ALA A 26 -11.85 8.33 -2.15
CA ALA A 26 -12.60 8.63 -3.36
C ALA A 26 -11.69 8.88 -4.58
N THR A 27 -10.53 9.49 -4.36
CA THR A 27 -9.52 9.69 -5.41
C THR A 27 -8.94 8.36 -5.89
N ALA A 28 -8.78 7.35 -5.03
CA ALA A 28 -8.37 6.01 -5.46
C ALA A 28 -9.35 5.42 -6.47
N PHE A 29 -10.65 5.51 -6.18
CA PHE A 29 -11.71 5.05 -7.07
C PHE A 29 -11.79 5.89 -8.34
N ALA A 30 -11.62 7.21 -8.25
CA ALA A 30 -11.65 8.10 -9.40
C ALA A 30 -10.49 7.80 -10.38
N ILE A 31 -9.27 7.60 -9.87
CA ILE A 31 -8.11 7.24 -10.70
C ILE A 31 -8.37 5.89 -11.40
N GLN A 32 -8.78 4.88 -10.65
CA GLN A 32 -9.01 3.54 -11.21
C GLN A 32 -10.18 3.53 -12.21
N ALA A 33 -11.26 4.25 -11.95
CA ALA A 33 -12.35 4.42 -12.90
C ALA A 33 -11.89 5.17 -14.16
N GLY A 34 -11.07 6.20 -14.02
CA GLY A 34 -10.51 6.96 -15.14
C GLY A 34 -9.61 6.11 -16.04
N VAL A 35 -8.81 5.21 -15.47
CA VAL A 35 -7.97 4.26 -16.24
C VAL A 35 -8.78 3.09 -16.80
N ALA A 36 -9.88 2.70 -16.14
CA ALA A 36 -10.75 1.62 -16.59
C ALA A 36 -11.37 1.92 -17.98
N VAL A 37 -11.79 3.16 -18.23
CA VAL A 37 -12.47 3.54 -19.48
C VAL A 37 -11.61 3.23 -20.73
N PRO A 38 -10.41 3.81 -20.91
CA PRO A 38 -9.58 3.49 -22.07
C PRO A 38 -9.12 2.03 -22.09
N SER A 39 -8.94 1.40 -20.92
CA SER A 39 -8.54 0.00 -20.82
C SER A 39 -9.64 -0.95 -21.31
N ILE A 40 -10.91 -0.66 -21.00
CA ILE A 40 -12.07 -1.42 -21.48
C ILE A 40 -12.25 -1.24 -22.98
N LEU A 41 -12.14 -0.01 -23.49
CA LEU A 41 -12.25 0.29 -24.92
C LEU A 41 -11.18 -0.43 -25.76
N THR A 42 -9.98 -0.59 -25.20
CA THR A 42 -8.84 -1.24 -25.86
C THR A 42 -8.64 -2.70 -25.46
N GLN A 43 -9.48 -3.23 -24.56
CA GLN A 43 -9.33 -4.56 -23.96
C GLN A 43 -7.91 -4.86 -23.45
N SER A 44 -7.26 -3.85 -22.84
CA SER A 44 -5.85 -3.89 -22.46
C SER A 44 -5.67 -3.79 -20.95
N GLU A 45 -4.98 -4.76 -20.36
CA GLU A 45 -4.60 -4.79 -18.94
C GLU A 45 -3.21 -4.20 -18.67
N ARG A 46 -2.49 -3.73 -19.69
CA ARG A 46 -1.07 -3.34 -19.60
C ARG A 46 -0.75 -2.33 -18.51
N PHE A 47 -1.69 -1.45 -18.20
CA PHE A 47 -1.52 -0.39 -17.21
C PHE A 47 -2.11 -0.71 -15.84
N TYR A 48 -2.65 -1.92 -15.63
CA TYR A 48 -3.32 -2.27 -14.39
C TYR A 48 -2.41 -2.12 -13.17
N ASP A 49 -1.25 -2.80 -13.16
CA ASP A 49 -0.31 -2.75 -12.03
C ASP A 49 0.33 -1.35 -11.86
N LEU A 50 0.63 -0.66 -12.97
CA LEU A 50 1.17 0.71 -12.95
C LEU A 50 0.16 1.70 -12.35
N SER A 51 -1.11 1.61 -12.76
CA SER A 51 -2.17 2.47 -12.26
C SER A 51 -2.37 2.30 -10.75
N GLY A 52 -2.26 1.06 -10.24
CA GLY A 52 -2.35 0.78 -8.81
C GLY A 52 -1.25 1.49 -8.04
N SER A 53 -0.02 1.44 -8.55
CA SER A 53 1.14 2.09 -7.94
C SER A 53 1.03 3.61 -7.99
N LEU A 54 0.60 4.17 -9.12
CA LEU A 54 0.29 5.61 -9.23
C LEU A 54 -0.85 6.02 -8.30
N THR A 55 -1.81 5.13 -8.04
CA THR A 55 -2.89 5.39 -7.10
C THR A 55 -2.36 5.49 -5.68
N TYR A 56 -1.51 4.56 -5.22
CA TYR A 56 -0.84 4.66 -3.92
C TYR A 56 -0.12 6.01 -3.76
N LEU A 57 0.71 6.39 -4.74
CA LEU A 57 1.45 7.65 -4.70
C LEU A 57 0.52 8.88 -4.67
N SER A 58 -0.52 8.86 -5.50
CA SER A 58 -1.46 9.98 -5.63
C SER A 58 -2.27 10.19 -4.36
N VAL A 59 -2.82 9.12 -3.76
CA VAL A 59 -3.64 9.26 -2.54
C VAL A 59 -2.78 9.53 -1.31
N THR A 60 -1.53 9.04 -1.29
CA THR A 60 -0.54 9.42 -0.26
C THR A 60 -0.28 10.93 -0.31
N ALA A 61 0.12 11.45 -1.48
CA ALA A 61 0.41 12.86 -1.66
C ALA A 61 -0.83 13.73 -1.39
N LEU A 62 -1.99 13.34 -1.91
CA LEU A 62 -3.24 14.05 -1.65
C LEU A 62 -3.53 14.11 -0.15
N SER A 63 -3.44 12.99 0.58
CA SER A 63 -3.72 12.99 2.02
C SER A 63 -2.81 13.91 2.83
N LEU A 64 -1.52 14.06 2.43
CA LEU A 64 -0.58 14.98 3.07
C LEU A 64 -0.90 16.45 2.79
N TYR A 65 -1.26 16.79 1.55
CA TYR A 65 -1.35 18.18 1.10
C TYR A 65 -2.79 18.73 1.05
N LEU A 66 -3.81 17.87 1.10
CA LEU A 66 -5.22 18.27 1.08
C LEU A 66 -5.61 19.22 2.23
N PRO A 67 -5.15 19.06 3.48
CA PRO A 67 -5.38 20.06 4.53
C PRO A 67 -4.89 21.45 4.13
N THR A 68 -3.71 21.54 3.51
CA THR A 68 -3.14 22.82 3.04
C THR A 68 -3.90 23.37 1.84
N LEU A 69 -4.33 22.51 0.90
CA LEU A 69 -5.19 22.92 -0.22
C LEU A 69 -6.50 23.54 0.28
N ARG A 70 -7.10 22.97 1.33
CA ARG A 70 -8.30 23.53 1.98
C ARG A 70 -8.02 24.88 2.63
N ALA A 71 -6.94 24.99 3.41
CA ALA A 71 -6.56 26.24 4.05
C ALA A 71 -6.30 27.36 3.02
N ARG A 72 -5.64 27.03 1.90
CA ARG A 72 -5.40 27.95 0.79
C ARG A 72 -6.67 28.36 0.05
N ALA A 73 -7.64 27.45 -0.11
CA ALA A 73 -8.93 27.74 -0.74
C ALA A 73 -9.86 28.57 0.15
N ALA A 74 -9.74 28.42 1.48
CA ALA A 74 -10.51 29.19 2.47
C ALA A 74 -9.90 30.56 2.80
N ALA A 75 -8.69 30.86 2.31
CA ALA A 75 -8.03 32.15 2.56
C ALA A 75 -8.87 33.31 1.97
N PRO A 76 -9.14 34.38 2.74
CA PRO A 76 -9.87 35.55 2.24
C PRO A 76 -9.20 36.17 1.00
N LEU A 77 -10.00 36.83 0.16
CA LEU A 77 -9.49 37.63 -0.95
C LEU A 77 -8.49 38.67 -0.43
N GLY A 78 -7.28 38.70 -1.00
CA GLY A 78 -6.19 39.60 -0.58
C GLY A 78 -5.33 39.09 0.58
N ALA A 79 -5.70 37.99 1.25
CA ALA A 79 -4.86 37.39 2.29
C ALA A 79 -3.72 36.55 1.69
N LEU A 80 -2.57 36.53 2.36
CA LEU A 80 -1.46 35.64 2.03
C LEU A 80 -1.91 34.18 2.20
N LYS A 81 -1.87 33.42 1.10
CA LYS A 81 -2.22 31.99 1.12
C LYS A 81 -1.16 31.20 1.89
N PRO A 82 -1.54 30.27 2.78
CA PRO A 82 -0.61 29.38 3.47
C PRO A 82 0.36 28.69 2.52
N ALA A 83 1.67 28.76 2.79
CA ALA A 83 2.66 28.02 2.02
C ALA A 83 2.44 26.50 2.14
N PHE A 84 2.85 25.75 1.12
CA PHE A 84 2.85 24.29 1.22
C PHE A 84 3.91 23.84 2.25
N PRO A 85 3.58 22.86 3.11
CA PRO A 85 4.54 22.39 4.09
C PRO A 85 5.75 21.73 3.43
N SER A 86 6.92 22.01 3.99
CA SER A 86 8.17 21.32 3.64
C SER A 86 8.24 19.95 4.32
N LEU A 87 8.65 18.94 3.56
CA LEU A 87 8.93 17.60 4.10
C LEU A 87 10.11 17.63 5.10
N LEU A 88 11.12 18.46 4.86
CA LEU A 88 12.28 18.58 5.74
C LEU A 88 11.93 19.30 7.05
N ALA A 89 11.06 20.31 6.99
CA ALA A 89 10.60 21.03 8.18
C ALA A 89 9.81 20.13 9.17
N ALA A 90 9.33 18.97 8.71
CA ALA A 90 8.66 17.99 9.55
C ALA A 90 9.59 17.36 10.61
N PHE A 91 10.91 17.36 10.37
CA PHE A 91 11.92 16.80 11.27
C PHE A 91 12.50 17.82 12.24
N THR A 92 12.41 19.11 11.91
CA THR A 92 12.95 20.21 12.73
C THR A 92 11.88 20.87 13.60
N GLY A 93 10.60 20.58 13.37
CA GLY A 93 9.49 21.24 14.07
C GLY A 93 9.24 22.69 13.64
N THR A 94 9.92 23.17 12.60
CA THR A 94 9.83 24.56 12.13
C THR A 94 8.70 24.81 11.12
N GLY A 95 7.86 23.80 10.85
CA GLY A 95 6.80 23.87 9.84
C GLY A 95 5.61 24.79 10.16
N GLY A 96 5.53 25.33 11.38
CA GLY A 96 4.44 26.20 11.82
C GLY A 96 3.06 25.53 11.82
N PRO A 97 1.96 26.32 11.82
CA PRO A 97 0.59 25.80 11.93
C PRO A 97 0.17 24.87 10.78
N ASN A 98 0.75 25.04 9.58
CA ASN A 98 0.47 24.22 8.40
C ASN A 98 1.55 23.17 8.13
N GLY A 99 2.44 22.93 9.10
CA GLY A 99 3.53 21.96 8.99
C GLY A 99 3.06 20.51 8.88
N LEU A 100 4.02 19.61 8.64
CA LEU A 100 3.82 18.16 8.68
C LEU A 100 4.52 17.57 9.90
N ASN A 101 4.03 16.44 10.39
CA ASN A 101 4.74 15.68 11.42
C ASN A 101 5.71 14.67 10.78
N TRP A 102 6.86 14.43 11.40
CA TRP A 102 7.83 13.46 10.90
C TRP A 102 7.22 12.06 10.67
N ARG A 103 6.25 11.62 11.51
CA ARG A 103 5.57 10.34 11.32
C ARG A 103 4.77 10.29 10.02
N GLN A 104 4.08 11.38 9.68
CA GLN A 104 3.34 11.50 8.42
C GLN A 104 4.29 11.37 7.22
N VAL A 105 5.44 12.06 7.28
CA VAL A 105 6.45 12.02 6.22
C VAL A 105 7.07 10.62 6.10
N VAL A 106 7.51 10.01 7.20
CA VAL A 106 8.19 8.70 7.17
C VAL A 106 7.24 7.58 6.73
N LEU A 107 6.00 7.53 7.25
CA LEU A 107 5.00 6.54 6.83
C LEU A 107 4.65 6.68 5.35
N SER A 108 4.45 7.92 4.88
CA SER A 108 4.15 8.21 3.47
C SER A 108 5.32 7.87 2.55
N THR A 109 6.55 8.12 3.00
CA THR A 109 7.78 7.77 2.28
C THR A 109 7.94 6.27 2.18
N ALA A 110 7.70 5.54 3.28
CA ALA A 110 7.75 4.07 3.31
C ALA A 110 6.81 3.45 2.28
N VAL A 111 5.55 3.89 2.23
CA VAL A 111 4.57 3.44 1.22
C VAL A 111 4.99 3.82 -0.19
N SER A 112 5.53 5.04 -0.38
CA SER A 112 5.95 5.50 -1.70
C SER A 112 7.15 4.70 -2.24
N ILE A 113 8.15 4.41 -1.41
CA ILE A 113 9.28 3.54 -1.76
C ILE A 113 8.78 2.14 -2.14
N TRP A 114 7.91 1.56 -1.33
CA TRP A 114 7.33 0.24 -1.60
C TRP A 114 6.51 0.22 -2.90
N ALA A 115 5.61 1.20 -3.10
CA ALA A 115 4.75 1.29 -4.28
C ALA A 115 5.55 1.52 -5.56
N THR A 116 6.55 2.40 -5.55
CA THR A 116 7.44 2.62 -6.70
C THR A 116 8.23 1.37 -7.04
N ARG A 117 8.77 0.68 -6.02
CA ARG A 117 9.54 -0.55 -6.22
C ARG A 117 8.69 -1.67 -6.81
N LEU A 118 7.56 -1.98 -6.16
CA LEU A 118 6.70 -3.08 -6.59
C LEU A 118 6.04 -2.77 -7.93
N GLY A 119 5.56 -1.54 -8.12
CA GLY A 119 4.97 -1.07 -9.36
C GLY A 119 5.92 -1.15 -10.55
N SER A 120 7.16 -0.69 -10.38
CA SER A 120 8.17 -0.78 -11.43
C SER A 120 8.50 -2.23 -11.79
N TYR A 121 8.62 -3.10 -10.78
CA TYR A 121 8.88 -4.51 -10.99
C TYR A 121 7.76 -5.22 -11.76
N LEU A 122 6.51 -5.00 -11.36
CA LEU A 122 5.34 -5.61 -12.01
C LEU A 122 5.13 -5.06 -13.42
N PHE A 123 5.29 -3.75 -13.62
CA PHE A 123 5.14 -3.13 -14.94
C PHE A 123 6.20 -3.62 -15.93
N GLN A 124 7.47 -3.72 -15.51
CA GLN A 124 8.54 -4.28 -16.33
C GLN A 124 8.23 -5.73 -16.75
N ARG A 125 7.66 -6.53 -15.84
CA ARG A 125 7.24 -7.91 -16.15
C ARG A 125 6.12 -7.95 -17.19
N VAL A 126 5.08 -7.14 -17.03
CA VAL A 126 3.95 -7.10 -17.98
C VAL A 126 4.42 -6.66 -19.38
N ILE A 127 5.35 -5.72 -19.48
CA ILE A 127 5.94 -5.33 -20.77
C ILE A 127 6.73 -6.50 -21.38
N ALA A 128 7.50 -7.23 -20.57
CA ALA A 128 8.32 -8.34 -21.05
C ALA A 128 7.50 -9.57 -21.47
N ASP A 129 6.45 -9.92 -20.71
CA ASP A 129 5.60 -11.09 -20.95
C ASP A 129 4.44 -10.78 -21.94
N GLY A 130 4.19 -9.49 -22.22
CA GLY A 130 3.26 -8.99 -23.23
C GLY A 130 1.78 -9.02 -22.85
N HIS A 131 1.40 -9.87 -21.88
CA HIS A 131 0.03 -10.01 -21.36
C HIS A 131 0.04 -10.55 -19.93
N ASP A 132 -1.09 -10.39 -19.22
CA ASP A 132 -1.30 -11.01 -17.92
C ASP A 132 -2.50 -11.97 -17.96
N SER A 133 -2.22 -13.26 -17.78
CA SER A 133 -3.22 -14.33 -17.88
C SER A 133 -4.38 -14.20 -16.90
N ARG A 134 -4.25 -13.38 -15.83
CA ARG A 134 -5.35 -13.09 -14.89
C ARG A 134 -6.51 -12.38 -15.57
N PHE A 135 -6.26 -11.65 -16.65
CA PHE A 135 -7.26 -10.80 -17.32
C PHE A 135 -7.86 -11.42 -18.57
N ASP A 136 -7.38 -12.56 -19.06
CA ASP A 136 -7.78 -13.13 -20.35
C ASP A 136 -9.28 -13.32 -20.51
N GLU A 137 -9.96 -13.80 -19.46
CA GLU A 137 -11.43 -13.95 -19.48
C GLU A 137 -12.15 -12.70 -19.00
N ILE A 138 -11.52 -11.91 -18.12
CA ILE A 138 -12.15 -10.73 -17.49
C ILE A 138 -12.31 -9.60 -18.52
N LYS A 139 -11.29 -9.37 -19.36
CA LYS A 139 -11.25 -8.27 -20.33
C LYS A 139 -12.30 -8.37 -21.45
N LYS A 140 -12.86 -9.56 -21.67
CA LYS A 140 -13.95 -9.80 -22.64
C LYS A 140 -15.30 -9.21 -22.21
N SER A 141 -15.48 -8.92 -20.91
CA SER A 141 -16.73 -8.41 -20.36
C SER A 141 -16.50 -7.03 -19.72
N PRO A 142 -16.99 -5.93 -20.33
CA PRO A 142 -16.79 -4.59 -19.79
C PRO A 142 -17.18 -4.43 -18.31
N PRO A 143 -18.32 -4.97 -17.82
CA PRO A 143 -18.66 -4.88 -16.40
C PRO A 143 -17.69 -5.65 -15.49
N LYS A 144 -17.26 -6.86 -15.89
CA LYS A 144 -16.29 -7.65 -15.10
C LYS A 144 -14.94 -6.97 -15.09
N PHE A 145 -14.52 -6.40 -16.22
CA PHE A 145 -13.25 -5.69 -16.29
C PHE A 145 -13.28 -4.42 -15.45
N PHE A 146 -14.34 -3.61 -15.53
CA PHE A 146 -14.57 -2.49 -14.62
C PHE A 146 -14.50 -2.92 -13.15
N GLY A 147 -15.11 -4.06 -12.80
CA GLY A 147 -15.03 -4.66 -11.47
C GLY A 147 -13.60 -4.92 -11.00
N ALA A 148 -12.68 -5.33 -11.88
CA ALA A 148 -11.27 -5.50 -11.53
C ALA A 148 -10.60 -4.16 -11.14
N TRP A 149 -10.87 -3.08 -11.86
CA TRP A 149 -10.36 -1.74 -11.51
C TRP A 149 -10.92 -1.24 -10.17
N MET A 150 -12.19 -1.53 -9.88
CA MET A 150 -12.79 -1.20 -8.56
C MET A 150 -12.21 -2.06 -7.43
N ALA A 151 -11.90 -3.33 -7.71
CA ALA A 151 -11.17 -4.19 -6.78
C ALA A 151 -9.76 -3.65 -6.50
N GLN A 152 -9.08 -3.11 -7.53
CA GLN A 152 -7.79 -2.43 -7.35
C GLN A 152 -7.90 -1.18 -6.47
N ALA A 153 -8.91 -0.33 -6.69
CA ALA A 153 -9.15 0.85 -5.85
C ALA A 153 -9.41 0.46 -4.39
N THR A 154 -10.20 -0.59 -4.18
CA THR A 154 -10.49 -1.16 -2.87
C THR A 154 -9.22 -1.70 -2.22
N TRP A 155 -8.39 -2.41 -2.99
CA TRP A 155 -7.11 -2.92 -2.51
C TRP A 155 -6.23 -1.79 -2.01
N VAL A 156 -5.97 -0.78 -2.85
CA VAL A 156 -5.13 0.36 -2.49
C VAL A 156 -5.66 1.02 -1.21
N SER A 157 -6.97 1.28 -1.15
CA SER A 157 -7.61 1.98 -0.04
C SER A 157 -7.49 1.24 1.29
N LEU A 158 -7.74 -0.07 1.31
CA LEU A 158 -7.64 -0.88 2.53
C LEU A 158 -6.19 -1.07 2.98
N CYS A 159 -5.28 -1.23 2.02
CA CYS A 159 -3.86 -1.44 2.29
C CYS A 159 -3.18 -0.17 2.83
N ILE A 160 -3.48 1.01 2.28
CA ILE A 160 -2.90 2.28 2.74
C ILE A 160 -3.68 2.95 3.88
N MET A 161 -4.81 2.38 4.31
CA MET A 161 -5.68 2.92 5.37
C MET A 161 -4.93 3.48 6.60
N PRO A 162 -3.96 2.78 7.22
CA PRO A 162 -3.22 3.32 8.38
C PRO A 162 -2.58 4.69 8.09
N ILE A 163 -1.99 4.85 6.90
CA ILE A 163 -1.26 6.05 6.51
C ILE A 163 -2.24 7.17 6.17
N LEU A 164 -3.32 6.89 5.44
CA LEU A 164 -4.35 7.89 5.17
C LEU A 164 -4.98 8.42 6.46
N ALA A 165 -5.21 7.53 7.43
CA ALA A 165 -5.75 7.90 8.73
C ALA A 165 -4.75 8.77 9.52
N VAL A 166 -3.46 8.41 9.59
CA VAL A 166 -2.43 9.26 10.24
C VAL A 166 -2.27 10.62 9.55
N ASN A 167 -2.30 10.66 8.22
CA ASN A 167 -2.25 11.91 7.45
C ASN A 167 -3.50 12.78 7.64
N SER A 168 -4.61 12.19 8.08
CA SER A 168 -5.85 12.90 8.41
C SER A 168 -5.86 13.51 9.82
N ILE A 169 -4.84 13.25 10.65
CA ILE A 169 -4.67 13.88 11.97
C ILE A 169 -3.89 15.20 11.82
N PRO A 170 -4.36 16.32 12.39
CA PRO A 170 -3.63 17.59 12.37
C PRO A 170 -2.20 17.46 12.93
N HIS A 171 -1.22 18.03 12.22
CA HIS A 171 0.17 18.07 12.67
C HIS A 171 0.31 18.66 14.08
N THR A 172 -0.42 19.72 14.40
CA THR A 172 -0.39 20.36 15.73
C THR A 172 -0.77 19.40 16.86
N LEU A 173 -1.68 18.46 16.60
CA LEU A 173 -2.01 17.40 17.56
C LEU A 173 -0.89 16.35 17.61
N LEU A 174 -0.40 15.89 16.45
CA LEU A 174 0.67 14.89 16.40
C LEU A 174 1.95 15.35 17.11
N SER A 175 2.26 16.64 17.07
CA SER A 175 3.44 17.22 17.72
C SER A 175 3.34 17.30 19.25
N THR A 176 2.18 16.95 19.82
CA THR A 176 2.03 16.75 21.29
C THR A 176 2.40 15.34 21.75
N LEU A 177 2.58 14.39 20.82
CA LEU A 177 3.09 13.07 21.15
C LEU A 177 4.58 13.14 21.50
N PRO A 178 5.09 12.21 22.34
CA PRO A 178 6.53 12.04 22.51
C PRO A 178 7.25 11.91 21.17
N LEU A 179 8.48 12.42 21.10
CA LEU A 179 9.29 12.40 19.88
C LEU A 179 9.31 11.00 19.27
N LEU A 180 9.59 9.98 20.08
CA LEU A 180 9.62 8.58 19.69
C LEU A 180 8.76 7.73 20.64
N LYS A 181 8.02 6.78 20.09
CA LYS A 181 7.26 5.76 20.82
C LYS A 181 7.82 4.39 20.52
N VAL A 182 7.63 3.44 21.44
CA VAL A 182 8.01 2.03 21.23
C VAL A 182 7.37 1.46 19.95
N THR A 183 6.13 1.85 19.66
CA THR A 183 5.42 1.48 18.43
C THR A 183 6.09 2.01 17.16
N ASP A 184 6.75 3.16 17.22
CA ASP A 184 7.50 3.69 16.07
C ASP A 184 8.72 2.79 15.79
N VAL A 185 9.48 2.45 16.84
CA VAL A 185 10.67 1.60 16.73
C VAL A 185 10.31 0.21 16.22
N LEU A 186 9.31 -0.43 16.84
CA LEU A 186 8.84 -1.75 16.42
C LEU A 186 8.25 -1.72 15.02
N GLY A 187 7.40 -0.73 14.73
CA GLY A 187 6.72 -0.62 13.44
C GLY A 187 7.69 -0.37 12.29
N PHE A 188 8.62 0.57 12.44
CA PHE A 188 9.62 0.84 11.40
C PHE A 188 10.68 -0.27 11.31
N GLY A 189 11.03 -0.92 12.42
CA GLY A 189 11.89 -2.11 12.41
C GLY A 189 11.28 -3.25 11.61
N LEU A 190 9.99 -3.54 11.81
CA LEU A 190 9.25 -4.53 11.03
C LEU A 190 9.10 -4.11 9.57
N PHE A 191 8.87 -2.82 9.28
CA PHE A 191 8.85 -2.34 7.90
C PHE A 191 10.18 -2.57 7.19
N ILE A 192 11.30 -2.16 7.78
CA ILE A 192 12.64 -2.32 7.20
C ILE A 192 12.96 -3.80 7.02
N GLY A 193 12.72 -4.63 8.04
CA GLY A 193 12.96 -6.07 7.98
C GLY A 193 12.11 -6.77 6.92
N GLY A 194 10.80 -6.51 6.91
CA GLY A 194 9.87 -7.07 5.93
C GLY A 194 10.18 -6.62 4.50
N PHE A 195 10.47 -5.34 4.30
CA PHE A 195 10.85 -4.79 3.01
C PHE A 195 12.17 -5.39 2.50
N ALA A 196 13.19 -5.50 3.36
CA ALA A 196 14.45 -6.15 3.00
C ALA A 196 14.25 -7.62 2.62
N PHE A 197 13.39 -8.34 3.36
CA PHE A 197 13.06 -9.73 3.09
C PHE A 197 12.34 -9.91 1.75
N GLU A 198 11.35 -9.06 1.45
CA GLU A 198 10.65 -9.03 0.17
C GLU A 198 11.63 -8.76 -0.99
N VAL A 199 12.46 -7.72 -0.84
CA VAL A 199 13.45 -7.34 -1.85
C VAL A 199 14.46 -8.45 -2.10
N ALA A 200 14.96 -9.10 -1.05
CA ALA A 200 15.90 -10.21 -1.17
C ALA A 200 15.27 -11.42 -1.87
N ALA A 201 14.04 -11.80 -1.50
CA ALA A 201 13.32 -12.91 -2.09
C ALA A 201 13.09 -12.71 -3.60
N ASP A 202 12.62 -11.53 -4.00
CA ASP A 202 12.39 -11.23 -5.41
C ASP A 202 13.69 -11.11 -6.20
N ARG A 203 14.76 -10.57 -5.62
CA ARG A 203 16.08 -10.54 -6.25
C ARG A 203 16.63 -11.94 -6.50
N GLN A 204 16.51 -12.84 -5.52
CA GLN A 204 16.89 -14.25 -5.67
C GLN A 204 16.10 -14.91 -6.80
N LYS A 205 14.78 -14.72 -6.83
CA LYS A 205 13.92 -15.25 -7.89
C LYS A 205 14.29 -14.71 -9.26
N ASN A 206 14.49 -13.40 -9.38
CA ASN A 206 14.85 -12.77 -10.65
C ASN A 206 16.21 -13.25 -11.15
N ALA A 207 17.22 -13.32 -10.28
CA ALA A 207 18.54 -13.83 -10.63
C ALA A 207 18.47 -15.27 -11.14
N TRP A 208 17.73 -16.13 -10.43
CA TRP A 208 17.51 -17.53 -10.84
C TRP A 208 16.80 -17.63 -12.21
N VAL A 209 15.74 -16.85 -12.43
CA VAL A 209 15.06 -16.84 -13.74
C VAL A 209 15.99 -16.39 -14.88
N GLN A 210 16.85 -15.40 -14.63
CA GLN A 210 17.79 -14.93 -15.65
C GLN A 210 18.91 -15.94 -15.92
N ALA A 211 19.43 -16.59 -14.88
CA ALA A 211 20.41 -17.67 -15.02
C ALA A 211 19.84 -18.85 -15.84
N LYS A 212 18.58 -19.23 -15.59
CA LYS A 212 17.87 -20.23 -16.41
C LYS A 212 17.76 -19.82 -17.87
N LYS A 213 17.44 -18.56 -18.16
CA LYS A 213 17.38 -18.03 -19.54
C LYS A 213 18.73 -18.09 -20.25
N LYS A 214 19.82 -17.89 -19.52
CA LYS A 214 21.20 -18.02 -20.03
C LYS A 214 21.70 -19.47 -20.10
N LYS A 215 20.86 -20.45 -19.74
CA LYS A 215 21.23 -21.88 -19.65
C LYS A 215 22.38 -22.15 -18.68
N GLU A 216 22.52 -21.33 -17.64
CA GLU A 216 23.53 -21.52 -16.57
C GLU A 216 23.15 -22.67 -15.61
N HIS A 217 21.87 -23.06 -15.58
CA HIS A 217 21.38 -24.23 -14.87
C HIS A 217 20.11 -24.80 -15.53
N GLU A 218 19.77 -26.05 -15.21
CA GLU A 218 18.58 -26.74 -15.72
C GLU A 218 17.48 -26.92 -14.66
N GLU A 219 17.69 -26.42 -13.44
CA GLU A 219 16.73 -26.52 -12.34
C GLU A 219 15.32 -26.06 -12.72
N GLU A 220 14.31 -26.80 -12.28
CA GLU A 220 12.93 -26.61 -12.73
C GLU A 220 12.11 -25.68 -11.85
N PHE A 221 12.49 -25.58 -10.58
CA PHE A 221 11.91 -24.71 -9.56
C PHE A 221 12.99 -24.30 -8.56
N LEU A 222 12.85 -23.09 -8.01
CA LEU A 222 13.82 -22.51 -7.08
C LEU A 222 13.60 -23.04 -5.66
N THR A 223 14.60 -23.72 -5.10
CA THR A 223 14.54 -24.37 -3.77
C THR A 223 15.60 -23.87 -2.79
N SER A 224 16.46 -22.94 -3.20
CA SER A 224 17.59 -22.44 -2.42
C SER A 224 17.34 -21.03 -1.88
N GLY A 225 18.21 -20.56 -0.98
CA GLY A 225 18.09 -19.24 -0.37
C GLY A 225 16.82 -19.09 0.48
N LEU A 226 16.14 -17.95 0.36
CA LEU A 226 14.89 -17.72 1.09
C LEU A 226 13.75 -18.63 0.62
N TRP A 227 13.79 -19.07 -0.64
CA TRP A 227 12.81 -19.97 -1.25
C TRP A 227 12.95 -21.43 -0.76
N GLY A 228 14.09 -21.77 -0.15
CA GLY A 228 14.26 -23.02 0.61
C GLY A 228 13.79 -22.92 2.06
N LYS A 229 13.65 -21.71 2.60
CA LYS A 229 13.16 -21.48 3.96
C LYS A 229 11.64 -21.29 4.03
N SER A 230 11.06 -20.71 2.99
CA SER A 230 9.61 -20.52 2.81
C SER A 230 9.27 -20.67 1.33
N ARG A 231 8.11 -21.23 1.00
CA ARG A 231 7.64 -21.31 -0.39
C ARG A 231 7.23 -19.95 -0.94
N HIS A 232 6.85 -19.01 -0.09
CA HIS A 232 6.45 -17.66 -0.48
C HIS A 232 7.11 -16.60 0.41
N PRO A 233 8.45 -16.47 0.37
CA PRO A 233 9.21 -15.60 1.26
C PRO A 233 8.91 -14.11 0.97
N ASN A 234 8.68 -13.76 -0.29
CA ASN A 234 8.30 -12.39 -0.67
C ASN A 234 6.95 -11.98 -0.04
N TYR A 235 5.95 -12.88 -0.01
CA TYR A 235 4.66 -12.61 0.64
C TYR A 235 4.78 -12.46 2.16
N PHE A 236 5.69 -13.22 2.79
CA PHE A 236 6.00 -13.02 4.21
C PHE A 236 6.60 -11.63 4.46
N GLY A 237 7.53 -11.19 3.61
CA GLY A 237 8.09 -9.84 3.66
C GLY A 237 7.03 -8.75 3.53
N GLU A 238 6.14 -8.89 2.53
CA GLU A 238 5.03 -7.94 2.30
C GLU A 238 4.05 -7.89 3.48
N SER A 239 3.64 -9.04 4.03
CA SER A 239 2.78 -9.06 5.22
C SER A 239 3.45 -8.43 6.44
N THR A 240 4.75 -8.67 6.62
CA THR A 240 5.54 -8.14 7.73
C THR A 240 5.68 -6.62 7.64
N LEU A 241 5.95 -6.07 6.46
CA LEU A 241 6.11 -4.62 6.30
C LEU A 241 4.80 -3.87 6.51
N TRP A 242 3.67 -4.39 6.04
CA TRP A 242 2.35 -3.79 6.28
C TRP A 242 1.95 -3.87 7.75
N THR A 243 2.32 -4.97 8.42
CA THR A 243 2.16 -5.11 9.87
C THR A 243 2.98 -4.06 10.61
N GLY A 244 4.21 -3.77 10.17
CA GLY A 244 5.04 -2.70 10.72
C GLY A 244 4.40 -1.32 10.61
N LEU A 245 3.92 -0.95 9.42
CA LEU A 245 3.23 0.33 9.21
C LEU A 245 1.93 0.44 10.03
N ALA A 246 1.20 -0.66 10.18
CA ALA A 246 0.02 -0.73 11.04
C ALA A 246 0.37 -0.51 12.52
N ILE A 247 1.45 -1.12 13.03
CA ILE A 247 1.89 -0.96 14.44
C ILE A 247 2.31 0.49 14.72
N ALA A 248 3.11 1.10 13.85
CA ALA A 248 3.50 2.50 13.99
C ALA A 248 2.28 3.43 14.00
N SER A 249 1.34 3.21 13.07
CA SER A 249 0.10 3.99 12.97
C SER A 249 -0.83 3.76 14.17
N ALA A 250 -0.93 2.52 14.68
CA ALA A 250 -1.76 2.19 15.83
C ALA A 250 -1.29 2.89 17.10
N GLY A 251 0.03 3.07 17.27
CA GLY A 251 0.59 3.87 18.34
C GLY A 251 0.08 5.32 18.37
N VAL A 252 -0.24 5.88 17.20
CA VAL A 252 -0.86 7.19 17.06
C VAL A 252 -2.38 7.09 17.24
N LEU A 253 -3.07 6.29 16.42
CA LEU A 253 -4.54 6.31 16.31
C LEU A 253 -5.27 5.76 17.53
N THR A 254 -4.63 4.91 18.35
CA THR A 254 -5.21 4.40 19.60
C THR A 254 -4.88 5.28 20.83
N SER A 255 -3.99 6.26 20.66
CA SER A 255 -3.63 7.22 21.71
C SER A 255 -4.71 8.28 21.90
N ALA A 256 -4.71 8.97 23.06
CA ALA A 256 -5.64 10.07 23.31
C ALA A 256 -5.57 11.18 22.23
N VAL A 257 -4.37 11.42 21.67
CA VAL A 257 -4.14 12.38 20.58
C VAL A 257 -4.83 11.92 19.30
N GLY A 258 -4.65 10.66 18.92
CA GLY A 258 -5.29 10.07 17.74
C GLY A 258 -6.81 10.06 17.85
N LEU A 259 -7.34 9.65 19.01
CA LEU A 259 -8.78 9.67 19.29
C LEU A 259 -9.35 11.08 19.17
N ARG A 260 -8.69 12.08 19.78
CA ARG A 260 -9.10 13.49 19.65
C ARG A 260 -9.08 13.96 18.20
N GLY A 261 -8.02 13.63 17.45
CA GLY A 261 -7.91 13.99 16.03
C GLY A 261 -8.99 13.34 15.15
N MET A 262 -9.44 12.14 15.49
CA MET A 262 -10.55 11.46 14.83
C MET A 262 -11.94 11.89 15.34
N HIS A 263 -12.01 12.74 16.38
CA HIS A 263 -13.23 13.08 17.12
C HIS A 263 -13.93 11.85 17.72
N LEU A 264 -13.14 10.92 18.25
CA LEU A 264 -13.58 9.70 18.93
C LEU A 264 -13.17 9.73 20.41
N SER A 265 -13.81 8.89 21.22
CA SER A 265 -13.49 8.76 22.64
C SER A 265 -13.73 7.32 23.13
N GLY A 266 -13.21 7.02 24.32
CA GLY A 266 -13.44 5.74 24.99
C GLY A 266 -12.84 4.52 24.29
N THR A 267 -13.25 3.34 24.74
CA THR A 267 -12.77 2.05 24.22
C THR A 267 -13.20 1.80 22.78
N SER A 268 -14.42 2.20 22.41
CA SER A 268 -14.92 2.10 21.03
C SER A 268 -14.06 2.90 20.06
N GLY A 269 -13.64 4.11 20.43
CA GLY A 269 -12.71 4.91 19.63
C GLY A 269 -11.37 4.21 19.39
N ARG A 270 -10.83 3.54 20.41
CA ARG A 270 -9.58 2.76 20.27
C ARG A 270 -9.75 1.57 19.35
N LEU A 271 -10.88 0.86 19.41
CA LEU A 271 -11.18 -0.25 18.51
C LEU A 271 -11.30 0.23 17.05
N ILE A 272 -11.93 1.37 16.81
CA ILE A 272 -11.99 1.99 15.48
C ILE A 272 -10.58 2.35 15.00
N GLY A 273 -9.77 3.02 15.83
CA GLY A 273 -8.39 3.38 15.50
C GLY A 273 -7.51 2.17 15.19
N ALA A 274 -7.64 1.09 15.98
CA ALA A 274 -6.96 -0.17 15.73
C ALA A 274 -7.45 -0.84 14.44
N GLY A 275 -8.76 -0.84 14.18
CA GLY A 275 -9.36 -1.37 12.96
C GLY A 275 -8.83 -0.67 11.71
N LEU A 276 -8.75 0.67 11.72
CA LEU A 276 -8.17 1.45 10.63
C LEU A 276 -6.69 1.10 10.35
N CYS A 277 -5.94 0.67 11.38
CA CYS A 277 -4.55 0.26 11.21
C CYS A 277 -4.42 -1.17 10.70
N PHE A 278 -5.06 -2.12 11.39
CA PHE A 278 -4.85 -3.55 11.18
C PHE A 278 -5.68 -4.12 10.02
N VAL A 279 -6.64 -3.36 9.47
CA VAL A 279 -7.30 -3.74 8.21
C VAL A 279 -6.29 -3.94 7.08
N SER A 280 -5.19 -3.18 7.05
CA SER A 280 -4.15 -3.28 6.03
C SER A 280 -3.45 -4.66 6.03
N PRO A 281 -2.71 -5.04 7.08
CA PRO A 281 -2.03 -6.34 7.10
C PRO A 281 -3.01 -7.51 7.08
N ALA A 282 -4.19 -7.40 7.69
CA ALA A 282 -5.22 -8.45 7.63
C ALA A 282 -5.69 -8.67 6.19
N PHE A 283 -6.01 -7.59 5.47
CA PHE A 283 -6.48 -7.65 4.09
C PHE A 283 -5.39 -8.16 3.13
N VAL A 284 -4.17 -7.62 3.21
CA VAL A 284 -3.05 -8.06 2.37
C VAL A 284 -2.75 -9.55 2.60
N THR A 285 -2.64 -9.97 3.86
CA THR A 285 -2.35 -11.36 4.18
C THR A 285 -3.47 -12.29 3.73
N PHE A 286 -4.74 -11.89 3.90
CA PHE A 286 -5.88 -12.64 3.38
C PHE A 286 -5.81 -12.79 1.86
N LEU A 287 -5.56 -11.71 1.12
CA LEU A 287 -5.46 -11.76 -0.33
C LEU A 287 -4.32 -12.68 -0.77
N LEU A 288 -3.13 -12.48 -0.21
CA LEU A 288 -1.95 -13.28 -0.56
C LEU A 288 -2.15 -14.76 -0.24
N LEU A 289 -2.76 -15.12 0.88
CA LEU A 289 -2.85 -16.52 1.31
C LEU A 289 -4.11 -17.24 0.84
N LYS A 290 -5.20 -16.52 0.52
CA LYS A 290 -6.53 -17.12 0.31
C LYS A 290 -7.21 -16.76 -1.00
N VAL A 291 -6.88 -15.63 -1.64
CA VAL A 291 -7.57 -15.18 -2.85
C VAL A 291 -6.67 -15.21 -4.07
N SER A 292 -5.58 -14.46 -4.03
CA SER A 292 -4.66 -14.29 -5.15
C SER A 292 -3.36 -15.09 -4.92
N GLY A 293 -2.32 -14.48 -4.35
CA GLY A 293 -0.93 -14.95 -4.29
C GLY A 293 -0.71 -16.47 -4.30
N VAL A 294 -0.79 -17.11 -3.14
CA VAL A 294 -0.51 -18.52 -2.90
C VAL A 294 -1.46 -19.44 -3.67
N PRO A 295 -2.80 -19.30 -3.59
CA PRO A 295 -3.71 -20.22 -4.28
C PRO A 295 -3.49 -20.28 -5.79
N LEU A 296 -3.31 -19.13 -6.45
CA LEU A 296 -3.08 -19.08 -7.89
C LEU A 296 -1.71 -19.64 -8.28
N SER A 297 -0.68 -19.32 -7.49
CA SER A 297 0.69 -19.76 -7.75
C SER A 297 0.85 -21.26 -7.55
N GLU A 298 0.39 -21.81 -6.42
CA GLU A 298 0.53 -23.23 -6.12
C GLU A 298 -0.31 -24.08 -7.05
N LYS A 299 -1.55 -23.69 -7.38
CA LYS A 299 -2.36 -24.42 -8.36
C LYS A 299 -1.66 -24.53 -9.72
N LYS A 300 -0.96 -23.46 -10.14
CA LYS A 300 -0.18 -23.47 -11.38
C LYS A 300 1.03 -24.40 -11.29
N TYR A 301 1.79 -24.36 -10.19
CA TYR A 301 2.98 -25.19 -10.02
C TYR A 301 2.63 -26.66 -9.77
N ASP A 302 1.59 -26.96 -9.01
CA ASP A 302 1.11 -28.32 -8.78
C ASP A 302 0.66 -28.98 -10.08
N LYS A 303 -0.03 -28.23 -10.96
CA LYS A 303 -0.39 -28.73 -12.28
C LYS A 303 0.84 -29.05 -13.14
N LYS A 304 1.94 -28.32 -12.97
CA LYS A 304 3.15 -28.43 -13.81
C LYS A 304 4.15 -29.46 -13.28
N TYR A 305 4.32 -29.53 -11.96
CA TYR A 305 5.39 -30.27 -11.29
C TYR A 305 4.86 -31.30 -10.29
N GLY A 306 3.54 -31.40 -10.10
CA GLY A 306 2.92 -32.25 -9.09
C GLY A 306 3.23 -33.74 -9.23
N ASP A 307 3.63 -34.23 -10.39
CA ASP A 307 4.03 -35.64 -10.59
C ASP A 307 5.50 -35.91 -10.26
N ARG A 308 6.30 -34.87 -10.01
CA ARG A 308 7.73 -35.00 -9.71
C ARG A 308 7.93 -35.24 -8.22
N LYS A 309 8.66 -36.32 -7.89
CA LYS A 309 8.99 -36.68 -6.50
C LYS A 309 9.70 -35.55 -5.75
N GLU A 310 10.71 -34.95 -6.38
CA GLU A 310 11.49 -33.84 -5.81
C GLU A 310 10.63 -32.62 -5.46
N TYR A 311 9.63 -32.30 -6.29
CA TYR A 311 8.73 -31.17 -6.03
C TYR A 311 7.82 -31.45 -4.83
N ARG A 312 7.31 -32.68 -4.70
CA ARG A 312 6.51 -33.11 -3.53
C ARG A 312 7.34 -33.04 -2.26
N GLU A 313 8.55 -33.61 -2.27
CA GLU A 313 9.46 -33.58 -1.13
C GLU A 313 9.82 -32.16 -0.72
N TRP A 314 10.13 -31.27 -1.67
CA TRP A 314 10.38 -29.86 -1.37
C TRP A 314 9.16 -29.17 -0.77
N LYS A 315 7.96 -29.41 -1.33
CA LYS A 315 6.72 -28.77 -0.88
C LYS A 315 6.30 -29.22 0.53
N GLU A 316 6.54 -30.48 0.87
CA GLU A 316 6.31 -31.05 2.21
C GLU A 316 7.32 -30.49 3.23
N ASN A 317 8.59 -30.41 2.83
CA ASN A 317 9.66 -29.96 3.72
C ASN A 317 9.84 -28.44 3.77
N THR A 318 9.14 -27.65 2.96
CA THR A 318 9.25 -26.19 2.96
C THR A 318 7.93 -25.57 3.41
N PRO A 319 7.92 -24.80 4.52
CA PRO A 319 6.69 -24.21 5.01
C PRO A 319 6.16 -23.22 3.98
N MET A 320 4.84 -23.08 3.94
CA MET A 320 4.19 -22.24 2.95
C MET A 320 4.56 -20.75 3.12
N PHE A 321 4.55 -20.25 4.35
CA PHE A 321 4.57 -18.80 4.61
C PHE A 321 5.67 -18.40 5.60
N ILE A 322 5.58 -18.86 6.85
CA ILE A 322 6.57 -18.52 7.88
C ILE A 322 7.89 -19.23 7.57
N PRO A 323 9.01 -18.51 7.38
CA PRO A 323 10.30 -19.11 7.06
C PRO A 323 10.84 -20.01 8.17
N LYS A 324 11.47 -21.13 7.80
CA LYS A 324 12.30 -21.93 8.72
C LYS A 324 13.52 -21.12 9.19
N LEU A 325 13.83 -21.22 10.47
CA LEU A 325 15.06 -20.65 11.04
C LEU A 325 16.26 -21.47 10.61
#